data_AF-A0A9X2V5Z6-F1
#
_entry.id   AF-A0A9X2V5Z6-F1
#
_cell.length_a   1.000
_cell.length_b   1.000
_cell.length_c   1.000
_cell.angle_alpha   90.00
_cell.angle_beta   90.00
_cell.angle_gamma   90.00
#
_symmetry.space_group_name_H-M   'P 1'
#
loop_
_entity.id
_entity.type
_entity.pdbx_description
1 polymer ?
#
loop_
_entity_poly.entity_id
_entity_poly.type
_entity_poly.pdbx_seq_one_letter_code
_entity_poly.pdbx_strand_id
1 'polypeptide(L)'
;MPTIEGGVLCGDKAYCDGPLKERLAEDQNLDLLTPVKKNKGQKTLPAADKLFSEAVSRIRQPIESLFNWTDEKTGIQRASKVRSYQGLLVHAFGRLAAAMLLLALNP
;
A
#
# COMPACT_ATOMS: atom_id res chain seq x y z
N MET A 1 -2.00 -1.91 15.81
CA MET A 1 -1.28 -1.23 14.70
C MET A 1 -0.18 -0.40 15.32
N PRO A 2 0.95 -0.14 14.63
CA PRO A 2 1.91 0.83 15.13
C PRO A 2 1.21 2.17 15.39
N THR A 3 1.42 2.74 16.57
CA THR A 3 0.81 4.01 16.99
C THR A 3 1.60 5.15 16.38
N ILE A 4 1.22 5.54 15.16
CA ILE A 4 1.69 6.77 14.53
C ILE A 4 0.67 7.83 14.92
N GLU A 5 1.13 8.96 15.45
CA GLU A 5 0.25 10.05 15.89
C GLU A 5 0.56 11.31 15.10
N GLY A 6 -0.49 11.99 14.65
CA GLY A 6 -0.38 13.24 13.92
C GLY A 6 0.09 13.07 12.47
N GLY A 7 -0.66 13.63 11.54
CA GLY A 7 -0.27 13.75 10.13
C GLY A 7 -1.26 13.13 9.16
N VAL A 8 -0.75 12.81 7.98
CA VAL A 8 -1.56 12.38 6.84
C VAL A 8 -1.17 10.97 6.42
N LEU A 9 -2.17 10.09 6.32
CA LEU A 9 -2.00 8.72 5.85
C LEU A 9 -2.58 8.57 4.44
N CYS A 10 -1.73 8.28 3.46
CA CYS A 10 -2.17 8.04 2.07
C CYS A 10 -2.40 6.54 1.82
N GLY A 11 -3.67 6.14 1.74
CA GLY A 11 -4.10 4.77 1.56
C GLY A 11 -4.49 4.41 0.11
N ASP A 12 -4.50 3.11 -0.17
CA ASP A 12 -5.16 2.59 -1.37
C ASP A 12 -6.68 2.82 -1.32
N LYS A 13 -7.34 2.80 -2.50
CA LYS A 13 -8.80 2.87 -2.60
C LYS A 13 -9.51 1.74 -1.82
N ALA A 14 -8.85 0.60 -1.59
CA ALA A 14 -9.35 -0.47 -0.74
C ALA A 14 -9.59 -0.04 0.72
N TYR A 15 -8.92 1.01 1.19
CA TYR A 15 -9.05 1.57 2.55
C TYR A 15 -10.03 2.73 2.63
N CYS A 16 -10.79 3.00 1.56
CA CYS A 16 -11.88 3.97 1.59
C CYS A 16 -13.05 3.43 2.42
N ASP A 17 -12.86 3.38 3.74
CA ASP A 17 -13.77 2.87 4.76
C ASP A 17 -14.02 3.96 5.82
N GLY A 18 -15.29 4.29 6.03
CA GLY A 18 -15.71 5.34 6.96
C GLY A 18 -15.29 5.07 8.40
N PRO A 19 -15.63 3.88 8.97
CA PRO A 19 -15.23 3.51 10.32
C PRO A 19 -13.70 3.54 10.55
N LEU A 20 -12.92 3.09 9.57
CA LEU A 20 -11.45 3.20 9.65
C LEU A 20 -10.99 4.65 9.70
N LYS A 21 -11.56 5.53 8.86
CA LYS A 21 -11.20 6.94 8.83
C LYS A 21 -11.51 7.64 10.16
N GLU A 22 -12.71 7.40 10.71
CA GLU A 22 -13.14 7.96 12.00
C GLU A 22 -12.20 7.52 13.12
N ARG A 23 -11.90 6.22 13.21
CA ARG A 23 -10.99 5.69 14.23
C ARG A 23 -9.58 6.27 14.12
N LEU A 24 -9.04 6.41 12.91
CA LEU A 24 -7.71 7.01 12.70
C LEU A 24 -7.68 8.49 13.11
N ALA A 25 -8.76 9.23 12.88
CA ALA A 25 -8.88 10.61 13.29
C ALA A 25 -9.00 10.74 14.82
N GLU A 26 -9.85 9.92 15.46
CA GLU A 26 -10.14 9.97 16.89
C GLU A 26 -8.99 9.41 17.75
N ASP A 27 -8.48 8.23 17.41
CA ASP A 27 -7.51 7.52 18.25
C ASP A 27 -6.07 8.03 18.02
N GLN A 28 -5.77 8.54 16.82
CA GLN A 28 -4.40 8.80 16.38
C GLN A 28 -4.18 10.19 15.76
N ASN A 29 -5.22 11.02 15.64
CA ASN A 29 -5.13 12.33 14.97
C ASN A 29 -4.52 12.23 13.55
N LEU A 30 -4.89 11.18 12.82
CA LEU A 30 -4.44 10.92 11.45
C LEU A 30 -5.54 11.23 10.44
N ASP A 31 -5.20 11.97 9.38
CA ASP A 31 -6.10 12.20 8.26
C ASP A 31 -5.86 11.17 7.15
N LEU A 32 -6.84 10.29 6.93
CA LEU A 32 -6.78 9.25 5.90
C LEU A 32 -7.20 9.81 4.53
N LEU A 33 -6.25 9.86 3.61
CA LEU A 33 -6.46 10.22 2.21
C LEU A 33 -6.46 8.96 1.35
N THR A 34 -7.57 8.73 0.63
CA THR A 34 -7.69 7.66 -0.36
C THR A 34 -8.24 8.22 -1.66
N PRO A 35 -7.86 7.67 -2.83
CA PRO A 35 -8.47 8.07 -4.09
C PRO A 35 -10.00 7.94 -4.05
N VAL A 36 -10.72 8.89 -4.65
CA VAL A 36 -12.19 8.92 -4.62
C VAL A 36 -12.74 7.69 -5.33
N LYS A 37 -13.63 6.97 -4.65
CA LYS A 37 -14.33 5.81 -5.21
C LYS A 37 -15.53 6.30 -6.03
N LYS A 38 -15.66 5.79 -7.26
CA LYS A 38 -16.82 6.08 -8.10
C LYS A 38 -18.06 5.39 -7.55
N ASN A 39 -19.20 6.07 -7.61
CA ASN A 39 -20.49 5.45 -7.32
C ASN A 39 -20.86 4.45 -8.42
N LYS A 40 -21.67 3.45 -8.07
CA LYS A 40 -22.14 2.45 -9.05
C LYS A 40 -22.93 3.15 -10.16
N GLY A 41 -22.51 2.97 -11.42
CA GLY A 41 -23.10 3.61 -12.59
C GLY A 41 -22.51 4.99 -12.95
N GLN A 42 -21.64 5.56 -12.11
CA GLN A 42 -20.97 6.83 -12.41
C GLN A 42 -19.84 6.63 -13.42
N LYS A 43 -19.97 7.24 -14.61
CA LYS A 43 -18.96 7.13 -15.67
C LYS A 43 -17.73 8.01 -15.39
N THR A 44 -17.95 9.26 -15.01
CA THR A 44 -16.90 10.27 -14.82
C THR A 44 -16.92 10.81 -13.39
N LEU A 45 -15.72 11.12 -12.89
CA LEU A 45 -15.57 11.90 -11.66
C LEU A 45 -15.50 13.39 -12.02
N PRO A 46 -16.01 14.27 -11.16
CA PRO A 46 -15.71 15.71 -11.24
C PRO A 46 -14.21 15.97 -11.38
N ALA A 47 -13.85 17.06 -12.05
CA ALA A 47 -12.46 17.40 -12.31
C ALA A 47 -11.64 17.53 -11.02
N ALA A 48 -12.22 18.12 -9.97
CA ALA A 48 -11.58 18.24 -8.65
C ALA A 48 -11.25 16.87 -8.03
N ASP A 49 -12.21 15.95 -8.00
CA ASP A 49 -12.03 14.60 -7.44
C ASP A 49 -10.99 13.79 -8.22
N LYS A 50 -10.93 14.00 -9.54
CA LYS A 50 -9.92 13.38 -10.39
C LYS A 50 -8.53 13.91 -10.05
N LEU A 51 -8.35 15.22 -9.96
CA LEU A 51 -7.08 15.86 -9.58
C LEU A 51 -6.62 15.41 -8.19
N PHE A 52 -7.54 15.37 -7.22
CA PHE A 52 -7.26 14.86 -5.88
C PHE A 52 -6.81 13.40 -5.91
N SER A 53 -7.55 12.53 -6.62
CA SER A 53 -7.21 11.10 -6.73
C SER A 53 -5.84 10.89 -7.39
N GLU A 54 -5.51 11.67 -8.42
CA GLU A 54 -4.20 11.64 -9.08
C GLU A 54 -3.07 12.08 -8.13
N ALA A 55 -3.30 13.10 -7.30
CA ALA A 55 -2.33 13.54 -6.31
C ALA A 55 -2.07 12.44 -5.26
N VAL A 56 -3.13 11.83 -4.70
CA VAL A 56 -3.00 10.73 -3.73
C VAL A 56 -2.29 9.53 -4.36
N SER A 57 -2.64 9.16 -5.59
CA SER A 57 -1.94 8.09 -6.32
C SER A 57 -0.47 8.39 -6.55
N ARG A 58 -0.11 9.64 -6.90
CA ARG A 58 1.29 10.04 -7.11
C ARG A 58 2.13 9.91 -5.85
N ILE A 59 1.58 10.26 -4.69
CA ILE A 59 2.27 10.09 -3.40
C ILE A 59 2.58 8.61 -3.12
N ARG A 60 1.73 7.70 -3.60
CA ARG A 60 1.89 6.25 -3.42
C ARG A 60 2.77 5.59 -4.48
N GLN A 61 2.99 6.21 -5.63
CA GLN A 61 3.80 5.61 -6.71
C GLN A 61 5.15 5.06 -6.23
N PRO A 62 5.92 5.73 -5.35
CA PRO A 62 7.19 5.20 -4.87
C PRO A 62 7.07 3.85 -4.15
N ILE A 63 6.05 3.68 -3.29
CA ILE A 63 5.85 2.42 -2.55
C ILE A 63 5.33 1.31 -3.48
N GLU A 64 4.48 1.65 -4.45
CA GLU A 64 4.05 0.72 -5.50
C GLU A 64 5.23 0.25 -6.36
N SER A 65 6.09 1.17 -6.79
CA SER A 65 7.32 0.85 -7.53
C SER A 65 8.28 -0.02 -6.73
N LEU A 66 8.45 0.27 -5.43
CA LEU A 66 9.29 -0.55 -4.54
C LEU A 66 8.77 -1.99 -4.42
N PHE A 67 7.45 -2.17 -4.21
CA PHE A 67 6.87 -3.51 -4.11
C PHE A 67 6.91 -4.25 -5.45
N ASN A 68 6.65 -3.57 -6.56
CA ASN A 68 6.78 -4.15 -7.88
C ASN A 68 8.23 -4.61 -8.14
N TRP A 69 9.21 -3.74 -7.88
CA TRP A 69 10.64 -4.08 -8.01
C TRP A 69 11.03 -5.27 -7.12
N THR A 70 10.53 -5.31 -5.88
CA THR A 70 10.78 -6.42 -4.95
C THR A 70 10.25 -7.74 -5.53
N ASP A 71 9.04 -7.73 -6.09
CA ASP A 71 8.47 -8.93 -6.71
C ASP A 71 9.21 -9.32 -8.00
N GLU A 72 9.56 -8.37 -8.85
CA GLU A 72 10.34 -8.64 -10.06
C GLU A 72 11.69 -9.30 -9.75
N LYS A 73 12.40 -8.80 -8.73
CA LYS A 73 13.74 -9.29 -8.38
C LYS A 73 13.72 -10.61 -7.62
N THR A 74 12.70 -10.83 -6.79
CA THR A 74 12.71 -11.94 -5.84
C THR A 74 11.59 -12.94 -6.07
N GLY A 75 10.53 -12.58 -6.80
CA GLY A 75 9.34 -13.40 -6.95
C GLY A 75 8.64 -13.65 -5.62
N ILE A 76 8.60 -12.64 -4.74
CA ILE A 76 8.00 -12.75 -3.40
C ILE A 76 6.54 -13.21 -3.47
N GLN A 77 5.79 -12.84 -4.51
CA GLN A 77 4.41 -13.26 -4.71
C GLN A 77 4.26 -14.70 -5.22
N ARG A 78 5.35 -15.36 -5.67
CA ARG A 78 5.33 -16.73 -6.21
C ARG A 78 5.37 -17.79 -5.09
N ALA A 79 4.35 -17.79 -4.24
CA ALA A 79 4.22 -18.71 -3.10
C ALA A 79 3.34 -19.96 -3.38
N SER A 80 2.87 -20.18 -4.61
CA SER A 80 1.90 -21.25 -4.94
C SER A 80 2.38 -22.69 -4.68
N LYS A 81 3.69 -22.90 -4.54
CA LYS A 81 4.29 -24.20 -4.22
C LYS A 81 4.59 -24.38 -2.73
N VAL A 82 4.41 -23.35 -1.92
CA VAL A 82 4.61 -23.41 -0.47
C VAL A 82 3.47 -24.21 0.16
N ARG A 83 3.81 -25.21 0.99
CA ARG A 83 2.84 -26.18 1.54
C ARG A 83 2.62 -26.08 3.05
N SER A 84 3.26 -25.13 3.72
CA SER A 84 3.11 -24.93 5.16
C SER A 84 3.24 -23.46 5.54
N TYR A 85 2.66 -23.08 6.66
CA TYR A 85 2.78 -21.72 7.22
C TYR A 85 4.25 -21.36 7.51
N GLN A 86 5.00 -22.26 8.12
CA GLN A 86 6.44 -22.06 8.36
C GLN A 86 7.22 -21.86 7.05
N GLY A 87 6.90 -22.66 6.02
CA GLY A 87 7.48 -22.47 4.69
C GLY A 87 7.12 -21.12 4.07
N LEU A 88 5.92 -20.60 4.34
CA LEU A 88 5.49 -19.28 3.88
C LEU A 88 6.27 -18.15 4.55
N LEU A 89 6.53 -18.26 5.86
CA LEU A 89 7.37 -17.31 6.58
C LEU A 89 8.79 -17.30 6.01
N VAL A 90 9.40 -18.47 5.82
CA VAL A 90 10.75 -18.59 5.23
C VAL A 90 10.79 -18.01 3.81
N HIS A 91 9.77 -18.29 2.99
CA HIS A 91 9.65 -17.69 1.65
C HIS A 91 9.54 -16.18 1.71
N ALA A 92 8.62 -15.62 2.49
CA ALA A 92 8.40 -14.18 2.57
C ALA A 92 9.64 -13.43 3.11
N PHE A 93 10.16 -13.84 4.27
CA PHE A 93 11.32 -13.17 4.88
C PHE A 93 12.61 -13.41 4.09
N GLY A 94 12.81 -14.61 3.53
CA GLY A 94 13.97 -14.89 2.69
C GLY A 94 14.00 -14.05 1.41
N ARG A 95 12.84 -13.84 0.76
CA ARG A 95 12.74 -12.98 -0.42
C ARG A 95 12.89 -11.50 -0.07
N LEU A 96 12.32 -11.04 1.05
CA LEU A 96 12.56 -9.68 1.55
C LEU A 96 14.04 -9.44 1.86
N ALA A 97 14.72 -10.38 2.54
CA ALA A 97 16.14 -10.28 2.83
C ALA A 97 16.98 -10.21 1.54
N ALA A 98 16.67 -11.04 0.55
CA ALA A 98 17.32 -10.99 -0.76
C ALA A 98 17.11 -9.64 -1.47
N ALA A 99 15.90 -9.06 -1.42
CA ALA A 99 15.62 -7.75 -1.99
C ALA A 99 16.46 -6.64 -1.32
N MET A 100 16.55 -6.66 0.02
CA MET A 100 17.35 -5.68 0.78
C MET A 100 18.85 -5.82 0.49
N LEU A 101 19.36 -7.05 0.37
CA LEU A 101 20.76 -7.29 -0.02
C LEU A 101 21.05 -6.77 -1.43
N LEU A 102 20.12 -6.93 -2.38
CA LEU A 102 20.26 -6.38 -3.73
C LEU A 102 20.33 -4.85 -3.72
N LEU A 103 19.51 -4.17 -2.91
CA LEU A 103 19.57 -2.71 -2.75
C LEU A 103 20.88 -2.26 -2.09
N ALA A 104 21.37 -2.99 -1.09
CA ALA A 104 22.56 -2.61 -0.34
C ALA A 104 23.87 -2.86 -1.09
N LEU A 105 23.92 -3.89 -1.94
CA LEU A 105 25.16 -4.37 -2.57
C LEU A 105 25.27 -3.99 -4.05
N ASN A 106 24.22 -3.45 -4.66
CA ASN A 106 24.20 -3.07 -6.07
C ASN A 106 23.47 -1.72 -6.24
N PRO A 107 24.11 -0.61 -5.83
CA PRO A 107 23.52 0.73 -5.88
C PRO A 107 23.28 1.22 -7.31
#